data_AF-A0A7S2ZK07-F1
#
_entry.id   AF-A0A7S2ZK07-F1
#
_cell.length_a   1.000
_cell.length_b   1.000
_cell.length_c   1.000
_cell.angle_alpha   90.00
_cell.angle_beta   90.00
_cell.angle_gamma   90.00
#
_symmetry.space_group_name_H-M   'P 1'
#
loop_
_entity.id
_entity.type
_entity.pdbx_description
1 polymer ?
#
loop_
_entity_poly.entity_id
_entity_poly.type
_entity_poly.pdbx_seq_one_letter_code
_entity_poly.pdbx_strand_id
1 'polypeptide(L)'
;MAAVESDTLNKNLASRLREIPSATWAGAALVFLLSIFASLPFGLGEIFQQLFCLVPAKTLGKFHVWTPLTGLFVETNAIAGLLVACIFLVAGKWLEPAWGQRELIKFILIINATVGYTTFFLYSGACLITQKPNVW
;
A
#
# COMPACT_ATOMS: atom_id res chain seq x y z
N MET A 1 18.13 19.13 32.43
CA MET A 1 18.32 17.71 32.05
C MET A 1 17.43 17.31 30.88
N ALA A 2 16.10 17.49 30.92
CA ALA A 2 15.18 17.11 29.84
C ALA A 2 15.55 17.65 28.43
N ALA A 3 15.99 18.92 28.32
CA ALA A 3 16.38 19.51 27.03
C ALA A 3 17.64 18.88 26.40
N VAL A 4 18.56 18.36 27.22
CA VAL A 4 19.78 17.70 26.74
C VAL A 4 19.46 16.29 26.21
N GLU A 5 18.50 15.62 26.84
CA GLU A 5 18.01 14.30 26.43
C GLU A 5 17.20 14.38 25.12
N SER A 6 16.34 15.40 24.96
CA SER A 6 15.61 15.59 23.69
C SER A 6 16.56 15.89 22.52
N ASP A 7 17.62 16.67 22.73
CA ASP A 7 18.57 17.00 21.67
C ASP A 7 19.44 15.82 21.25
N THR A 8 19.85 15.00 22.22
CA THR A 8 20.59 13.76 21.93
C THR A 8 19.70 12.73 21.24
N LEU A 9 18.45 12.57 21.67
CA LEU A 9 17.46 11.75 21.00
C LEU A 9 17.22 12.22 19.56
N ASN A 10 17.00 13.51 19.34
CA ASN A 10 16.79 14.08 18.00
C ASN A 10 17.97 13.83 17.06
N LYS A 11 19.21 14.01 17.55
CA LYS A 11 20.43 13.73 16.77
C LYS A 11 20.57 12.25 16.42
N ASN A 12 20.26 11.37 17.38
CA ASN A 12 20.27 9.92 17.17
C ASN A 12 19.17 9.46 16.20
N LEU A 13 17.96 10.03 16.29
CA LEU A 13 16.89 9.72 15.34
C LEU A 13 17.25 10.19 13.94
N ALA A 14 17.77 11.41 13.81
CA ALA A 14 18.17 11.97 12.52
C ALA A 14 19.25 11.13 11.83
N SER A 15 20.22 10.61 12.59
CA SER A 15 21.25 9.71 12.03
C SER A 15 20.65 8.38 11.58
N ARG A 16 19.79 7.77 12.40
CA ARG A 16 19.11 6.49 12.08
C ARG A 16 18.16 6.59 10.87
N LEU A 17 17.47 7.71 10.72
CA LEU A 17 16.58 7.96 9.58
C LEU A 17 17.38 8.15 8.28
N ARG A 18 18.59 8.72 8.36
CA ARG A 18 19.46 8.91 7.20
C ARG A 18 20.09 7.59 6.71
N GLU A 19 20.17 6.58 7.56
CA GLU A 19 20.60 5.23 7.19
C GLU A 19 19.55 4.47 6.33
N ILE A 20 18.30 4.96 6.26
CA ILE A 20 17.26 4.27 5.51
C ILE A 20 17.50 4.48 4.01
N PRO A 21 17.53 3.40 3.21
CA PRO A 21 17.78 3.52 1.78
C PRO A 21 16.62 4.22 1.04
N SER A 22 16.96 4.86 -0.09
CA SER A 22 16.08 5.85 -0.74
C SER A 22 14.82 5.24 -1.36
N ALA A 23 14.86 4.00 -1.84
CA ALA A 23 13.69 3.36 -2.45
C ALA A 23 12.66 2.93 -1.40
N THR A 24 13.13 2.47 -0.24
CA THR A 24 12.28 2.14 0.91
C THR A 24 11.47 3.35 1.36
N TRP A 25 12.11 4.53 1.42
CA TRP A 25 11.40 5.76 1.75
C TRP A 25 10.41 6.15 0.64
N ALA A 26 10.80 6.06 -0.63
CA ALA A 26 9.86 6.33 -1.72
C ALA A 26 8.62 5.41 -1.67
N GLY A 27 8.80 4.12 -1.40
CA GLY A 27 7.70 3.16 -1.29
C GLY A 27 6.79 3.40 -0.09
N ALA A 28 7.36 3.67 1.10
CA ALA A 28 6.56 3.97 2.28
C ALA A 28 5.79 5.29 2.15
N ALA A 29 6.42 6.32 1.59
CA ALA A 29 5.76 7.58 1.29
C ALA A 29 4.62 7.39 0.29
N LEU A 30 4.83 6.58 -0.75
CA LEU A 30 3.80 6.25 -1.74
C LEU A 30 2.59 5.60 -1.06
N VAL A 31 2.78 4.53 -0.29
CA VAL A 31 1.68 3.84 0.41
C VAL A 31 0.93 4.79 1.33
N PHE A 32 1.66 5.58 2.11
CA PHE A 32 1.04 6.52 3.05
C PHE A 32 0.21 7.59 2.32
N LEU A 33 0.77 8.20 1.27
CA LEU A 33 0.06 9.20 0.47
C LEU A 33 -1.19 8.62 -0.18
N LEU A 34 -1.08 7.46 -0.83
CA LEU A 34 -2.22 6.78 -1.45
C LEU A 34 -3.32 6.46 -0.44
N SER A 35 -2.95 6.05 0.77
CA SER A 35 -3.89 5.74 1.86
C SER A 35 -4.56 6.99 2.43
N ILE A 36 -3.86 8.13 2.47
CA ILE A 36 -4.47 9.43 2.82
C ILE A 36 -5.51 9.81 1.78
N PHE A 37 -5.17 9.74 0.49
CA PHE A 37 -6.11 10.07 -0.59
C PHE A 37 -7.34 9.17 -0.57
N ALA A 38 -7.15 7.87 -0.30
CA ALA A 38 -8.25 6.91 -0.16
C ALA A 38 -9.14 7.15 1.06
N SER A 39 -8.62 7.85 2.08
CA SER A 39 -9.34 8.17 3.33
C SER A 39 -10.02 9.55 3.30
N LEU A 40 -9.95 10.27 2.19
CA LEU A 40 -10.53 11.61 2.10
C LEU A 40 -12.07 11.58 2.20
N PRO A 41 -12.67 12.46 3.02
CA PRO A 41 -14.12 12.62 3.08
C PRO A 41 -14.69 13.22 1.79
N PHE A 42 -16.02 13.37 1.74
CA PHE A 42 -16.75 14.00 0.62
C PHE A 42 -16.73 13.22 -0.70
N GLY A 43 -16.64 11.89 -0.64
CA GLY A 43 -16.75 11.01 -1.82
C GLY A 43 -15.51 10.94 -2.70
N LEU A 44 -14.48 11.76 -2.44
CA LEU A 44 -13.19 11.69 -3.14
C LEU A 44 -12.47 10.36 -2.89
N GLY A 45 -12.49 9.88 -1.64
CA GLY A 45 -11.92 8.59 -1.28
C GLY A 45 -12.60 7.43 -2.02
N GLU A 46 -13.92 7.46 -2.19
CA GLU A 46 -14.65 6.41 -2.91
C GLU A 46 -14.32 6.37 -4.40
N ILE A 47 -14.20 7.55 -5.04
CA ILE A 47 -13.78 7.64 -6.45
C ILE A 47 -12.37 7.08 -6.60
N PHE A 48 -11.47 7.44 -5.68
CA PHE A 48 -10.09 6.95 -5.66
C PHE A 48 -10.03 5.43 -5.49
N GLN A 49 -10.78 4.89 -4.54
CA GLN A 49 -10.86 3.45 -4.30
C GLN A 49 -11.45 2.71 -5.51
N GLN A 50 -12.41 3.28 -6.24
CA GLN A 50 -12.95 2.67 -7.46
C GLN A 50 -11.96 2.67 -8.64
N LEU A 51 -11.01 3.62 -8.68
CA LEU A 51 -10.00 3.71 -9.71
C LEU A 51 -8.78 2.82 -9.43
N PHE A 52 -8.40 2.66 -8.17
CA PHE A 52 -7.15 2.01 -7.78
C PHE A 52 -7.31 0.71 -7.01
N CYS A 53 -8.43 0.49 -6.32
CA CYS A 53 -8.68 -0.71 -5.52
C CYS A 53 -9.62 -1.66 -6.25
N LEU A 54 -9.43 -2.96 -6.01
CA LEU A 54 -10.26 -3.99 -6.58
C LEU A 54 -11.51 -4.18 -5.71
N VAL A 55 -12.63 -3.61 -6.13
CA VAL A 55 -13.92 -3.73 -5.42
C VAL A 55 -14.65 -4.98 -5.91
N PRO A 56 -14.93 -5.97 -5.02
CA PRO A 56 -15.58 -7.24 -5.41
C PRO A 56 -16.91 -7.02 -6.16
N ALA A 57 -17.73 -6.08 -5.69
CA ALA A 57 -19.03 -5.77 -6.27
C ALA A 57 -18.97 -5.17 -7.69
N LYS A 58 -17.82 -4.63 -8.11
CA LYS A 58 -17.64 -3.97 -9.42
C LYS A 58 -16.67 -4.71 -10.34
N THR A 59 -16.17 -5.86 -9.90
CA THR A 59 -15.10 -6.61 -10.56
C THR A 59 -15.47 -7.08 -11.98
N LEU A 60 -16.75 -7.37 -12.26
CA LEU A 60 -17.21 -7.81 -13.59
C LEU A 60 -17.69 -6.68 -14.52
N GLY A 61 -17.96 -5.48 -14.00
CA GLY A 61 -18.58 -4.39 -14.77
C GLY A 61 -17.71 -3.14 -14.95
N LYS A 62 -16.77 -2.86 -14.04
CA LYS A 62 -15.86 -1.70 -14.07
C LYS A 62 -14.45 -2.12 -13.70
N PHE A 63 -13.93 -3.12 -14.40
CA PHE A 63 -12.56 -3.59 -14.22
C PHE A 63 -11.58 -2.66 -14.93
N HIS A 64 -10.56 -2.20 -14.20
CA HIS A 64 -9.41 -1.54 -14.79
C HIS A 64 -8.19 -2.43 -14.64
N VAL A 65 -7.41 -2.60 -15.71
CA VAL A 65 -6.27 -3.54 -15.78
C VAL A 65 -5.21 -3.27 -14.71
N TRP A 66 -5.08 -2.03 -14.25
CA TRP A 66 -4.13 -1.64 -13.20
C TRP A 66 -4.62 -1.90 -11.76
N THR A 67 -5.92 -2.09 -11.53
CA THR A 67 -6.48 -2.25 -10.17
C THR A 67 -5.93 -3.43 -9.38
N PRO A 68 -5.61 -4.61 -9.97
CA PRO A 68 -4.98 -5.70 -9.23
C PRO A 68 -3.56 -5.34 -8.74
N LEU A 69 -2.86 -4.48 -9.48
CA LEU A 69 -1.50 -4.06 -9.13
C LEU A 69 -1.51 -2.93 -8.10
N THR A 70 -2.39 -1.95 -8.28
CA THR A 70 -2.43 -0.75 -7.44
C THR A 70 -3.19 -0.96 -6.15
N GLY A 71 -4.14 -1.89 -6.11
CA GLY A 71 -5.03 -2.09 -4.96
C GLY A 71 -4.30 -2.49 -3.67
N LEU A 72 -3.18 -3.22 -3.78
CA LEU A 72 -2.38 -3.62 -2.62
C LEU A 72 -1.55 -2.49 -2.01
N PHE A 73 -1.40 -1.36 -2.70
CA PHE A 73 -0.72 -0.18 -2.16
C PHE A 73 -1.70 0.81 -1.50
N VAL A 74 -3.00 0.57 -1.61
CA VAL A 74 -4.04 1.48 -1.16
C VAL A 74 -4.78 0.87 0.02
N GLU A 75 -4.59 1.45 1.19
CA GLU A 75 -5.38 1.13 2.37
C GLU A 75 -6.60 2.04 2.47
N THR A 76 -7.75 1.48 2.86
CA THR A 76 -9.01 2.24 3.02
C THR A 76 -9.01 3.13 4.27
N ASN A 77 -8.10 2.87 5.22
CA ASN A 77 -7.96 3.62 6.45
C ASN A 77 -6.55 4.20 6.57
N ALA A 78 -6.45 5.51 6.78
CA ALA A 78 -5.18 6.22 6.93
C ALA A 78 -4.30 5.67 8.06
N ILE A 79 -4.90 5.15 9.14
CA ILE A 79 -4.16 4.51 10.24
C ILE A 79 -3.55 3.18 9.78
N ALA A 80 -4.32 2.37 9.04
CA ALA A 80 -3.79 1.14 8.45
C ALA A 80 -2.67 1.46 7.45
N GLY A 81 -2.86 2.47 6.60
CA GLY A 81 -1.83 2.96 5.69
C GLY A 81 -0.55 3.43 6.38
N LEU A 82 -0.67 4.11 7.53
CA LEU A 82 0.48 4.51 8.34
C LEU A 82 1.22 3.28 8.89
N LEU A 83 0.49 2.29 9.41
CA LEU A 83 1.09 1.06 9.93
C LEU A 83 1.81 0.29 8.83
N VAL A 84 1.19 0.15 7.64
CA VAL A 84 1.81 -0.50 6.49
C VAL A 84 3.05 0.26 6.04
N ALA A 85 3.03 1.59 6.01
CA ALA A 85 4.20 2.40 5.70
C ALA A 85 5.34 2.18 6.72
N CYS A 86 5.03 2.09 8.02
CA CYS A 86 6.01 1.77 9.06
C CYS A 86 6.61 0.37 8.86
N ILE A 87 5.77 -0.64 8.57
CA ILE A 87 6.22 -2.00 8.27
C ILE A 87 7.13 -2.00 7.04
N PHE A 88 6.76 -1.25 6.00
CA PHE A 88 7.54 -1.12 4.78
C PHE A 88 8.90 -0.48 5.04
N LEU A 89 8.98 0.56 5.88
CA LEU A 89 10.25 1.18 6.29
C LEU A 89 11.16 0.22 7.05
N VAL A 90 10.60 -0.54 7.99
CA VAL A 90 11.37 -1.52 8.77
C VAL A 90 11.84 -2.66 7.88
N ALA A 91 10.94 -3.28 7.11
CA ALA A 91 11.29 -4.39 6.23
C ALA A 91 12.27 -3.96 5.14
N GLY A 92 12.03 -2.81 4.49
CA GLY A 92 12.87 -2.28 3.42
C GLY A 92 14.27 -1.90 3.89
N LYS A 93 14.44 -1.41 5.12
CA LYS A 93 15.77 -1.16 5.72
C LYS A 93 16.67 -2.39 5.70
N TRP A 94 16.10 -3.58 5.90
CA TRP A 94 16.85 -4.85 5.89
C TRP A 94 16.90 -5.51 4.51
N LEU A 95 15.82 -5.43 3.73
CA LEU A 95 15.72 -6.11 2.43
C LEU A 95 16.49 -5.39 1.32
N GLU A 96 16.43 -4.06 1.28
CA GLU A 96 17.00 -3.27 0.17
C GLU A 96 18.54 -3.39 0.09
N PRO A 97 19.32 -3.36 1.19
CA PRO A 97 20.76 -3.58 1.14
C PRO A 97 21.14 -5.02 0.79
N ALA A 98 20.30 -6.00 1.14
CA ALA A 98 20.58 -7.42 0.91
C ALA A 98 20.33 -7.82 -0.55
N TRP A 99 19.27 -7.30 -1.17
CA TRP A 99 18.83 -7.69 -2.52
C TRP A 99 19.16 -6.66 -3.59
N GLY A 100 19.39 -5.40 -3.19
CA GLY A 100 19.50 -4.27 -4.10
C GLY A 100 18.14 -3.72 -4.51
N GLN A 101 18.11 -2.42 -4.80
CA GLN A 101 16.88 -1.66 -5.10
C GLN A 101 16.07 -2.25 -6.28
N ARG A 102 16.74 -2.64 -7.37
CA ARG A 102 16.06 -3.10 -8.59
C ARG A 102 15.35 -4.45 -8.38
N GLU A 103 15.99 -5.37 -7.69
CA GLU A 103 15.41 -6.69 -7.43
C GLU A 103 14.29 -6.62 -6.41
N LEU A 104 14.41 -5.74 -5.40
CA LEU A 104 13.33 -5.46 -4.45
C LEU A 104 12.07 -4.94 -5.16
N ILE A 105 12.21 -3.96 -6.06
CA ILE A 105 11.07 -3.41 -6.81
C ILE A 105 10.42 -4.48 -7.68
N LYS A 106 11.22 -5.26 -8.41
CA LYS A 106 10.69 -6.37 -9.24
C LYS A 106 9.92 -7.38 -8.39
N PHE A 107 10.47 -7.76 -7.23
CA PHE A 107 9.83 -8.68 -6.31
C PHE A 107 8.47 -8.16 -5.82
N ILE A 108 8.41 -6.90 -5.39
CA ILE A 108 7.17 -6.26 -4.95
C ILE A 108 6.14 -6.26 -6.08
N LEU A 109 6.53 -5.90 -7.31
CA LEU A 109 5.63 -5.89 -8.46
C LEU A 109 5.11 -7.29 -8.79
N ILE A 110 5.96 -8.31 -8.76
CA ILE A 110 5.58 -9.70 -9.06
C ILE A 110 4.62 -10.24 -8.00
N ILE A 111 4.90 -10.02 -6.71
CA ILE A 111 4.02 -10.46 -5.63
C ILE A 111 2.68 -9.73 -5.70
N ASN A 112 2.68 -8.41 -5.86
CA ASN A 112 1.43 -7.65 -5.95
C ASN A 112 0.59 -8.06 -7.16
N ALA A 113 1.22 -8.29 -8.31
CA ALA A 113 0.52 -8.85 -9.47
C ALA A 113 -0.12 -10.20 -9.11
N THR A 114 0.67 -11.12 -8.55
CA THR A 114 0.23 -12.48 -8.25
C THR A 114 -0.94 -12.48 -7.28
N VAL A 115 -0.85 -11.73 -6.17
CA VAL A 115 -1.92 -11.63 -5.16
C VAL A 115 -3.13 -10.90 -5.72
N GLY A 116 -2.92 -9.80 -6.46
CA GLY A 116 -3.99 -9.02 -7.09
C GLY A 116 -4.82 -9.84 -8.08
N TYR A 117 -4.14 -10.53 -9.01
CA TYR A 117 -4.82 -11.39 -9.99
C TYR A 117 -5.49 -12.58 -9.33
N THR A 118 -4.86 -13.18 -8.31
CA THR A 118 -5.49 -14.29 -7.55
C THR A 118 -6.77 -13.82 -6.88
N THR A 119 -6.74 -12.65 -6.23
CA THR A 119 -7.92 -12.02 -5.60
C THR A 119 -9.01 -11.74 -6.63
N PHE A 120 -8.64 -11.25 -7.82
CA PHE A 120 -9.58 -11.03 -8.92
C PHE A 120 -10.29 -12.31 -9.37
N PHE A 121 -9.55 -13.40 -9.59
CA PHE A 121 -10.14 -14.69 -9.97
C PHE A 121 -11.04 -15.26 -8.87
N LEU A 122 -10.60 -15.16 -7.61
CA LEU A 122 -11.40 -15.60 -6.47
C LEU A 122 -12.72 -14.84 -6.37
N TYR A 123 -12.71 -13.52 -6.46
CA TYR A 123 -13.94 -12.71 -6.40
C TYR A 123 -14.84 -12.92 -7.62
N SER A 124 -14.26 -13.06 -8.81
CA SER A 124 -15.04 -13.39 -10.02
C SER A 124 -15.72 -14.74 -9.89
N GLY A 125 -15.00 -15.77 -9.44
CA GLY A 125 -15.55 -17.10 -9.19
C GLY A 125 -16.65 -17.08 -8.12
N ALA A 126 -16.42 -16.39 -7.00
CA ALA A 126 -17.41 -16.23 -5.94
C ALA A 126 -18.68 -15.52 -6.44
N CYS A 127 -18.54 -14.48 -7.27
CA CYS A 127 -19.66 -13.77 -7.87
C CYS A 127 -20.50 -14.68 -8.79
N LEU A 128 -19.84 -15.49 -9.63
CA LEU A 128 -20.50 -16.44 -10.53
C LEU A 128 -21.26 -17.54 -9.76
N ILE A 129 -20.71 -18.02 -8.65
CA ILE A 129 -21.35 -19.05 -7.81
C ILE A 129 -22.53 -18.48 -7.04
N THR A 130 -22.41 -17.24 -6.54
CA THR A 130 -23.41 -16.68 -5.62
C THR A 130 -24.66 -16.19 -6.36
N GLN A 131 -24.59 -15.85 -7.65
CA GLN A 131 -25.71 -15.32 -8.48
C GLN A 131 -26.65 -14.36 -7.74
N LYS A 132 -26.15 -13.58 -6.76
CA LYS A 132 -26.99 -12.58 -6.07
C LYS A 132 -27.11 -11.37 -7.00
N PRO A 133 -28.31 -11.04 -7.50
CA PRO A 133 -28.50 -9.84 -8.27
C PRO A 133 -28.23 -8.64 -7.36
N ASN A 134 -27.16 -7.94 -7.68
CA ASN A 134 -26.81 -6.55 -7.34
C ASN A 134 -27.75 -5.89 -6.32
N VAL A 135 -27.40 -5.93 -5.03
CA VAL A 135 -27.90 -4.96 -4.06
C VAL A 135 -26.78 -3.98 -3.76
N TRP A 136 -26.78 -2.93 -4.57
CA TRP A 136 -26.24 -1.57 -4.42
C TRP A 136 -24.86 -1.38 -3.78
#